data_AF-A0A2V7IJH0-F1
#
_entry.id   AF-A0A2V7IJH0-F1
#
_cell.length_a   1.000
_cell.length_b   1.000
_cell.length_c   1.000
_cell.angle_alpha   90.00
_cell.angle_beta   90.00
_cell.angle_gamma   90.00
#
_symmetry.space_group_name_H-M   'P 1'
#
loop_
_entity.id
_entity.type
_entity.pdbx_description
1 polymer ?
#
loop_
_entity_poly.entity_id
_entity_poly.type
_entity_poly.pdbx_seq_one_letter_code
_entity_poly.pdbx_strand_id
1 'polypeptide(L)'
;MCFALDGGVWLHRHRIEGEPMAHLVSADRARLLALGRNLGLHPHWLQYKPLKDPRTGERVPAWHWDLWGIRLQRLDEQGAGP
;
A
#
# COMPACT_ATOMS: atom_id res chain seq x y z
N MET A 1 -4.54 0.63 -9.80
CA MET A 1 -3.87 -0.68 -9.96
C MET A 1 -2.75 -0.66 -11.00
N CYS A 2 -2.96 -0.30 -12.27
CA CYS A 2 -1.88 -0.29 -13.29
C CYS A 2 -0.67 0.57 -12.89
N PHE A 3 -0.90 1.76 -12.35
CA PHE A 3 0.19 2.60 -11.82
C PHE A 3 1.08 1.87 -10.79
N ALA A 4 0.49 1.03 -9.93
CA ALA A 4 1.24 0.24 -8.97
C ALA A 4 2.02 -0.91 -9.62
N LEU A 5 1.44 -1.53 -10.66
CA LEU A 5 2.09 -2.56 -11.47
C LEU A 5 3.29 -2.01 -12.24
N ASP A 6 3.22 -0.76 -12.69
CA ASP A 6 4.30 -0.07 -13.40
C ASP A 6 5.38 0.51 -12.44
N GLY A 7 5.39 0.05 -11.18
CA GLY A 7 6.37 0.46 -10.17
C GLY A 7 6.05 1.77 -9.45
N GLY A 8 4.88 2.36 -9.68
CA GLY A 8 4.35 3.43 -8.83
C GLY A 8 3.93 2.91 -7.45
N VAL A 9 3.72 3.80 -6.49
CA VAL A 9 3.05 3.45 -5.22
C VAL A 9 1.64 4.02 -5.24
N TRP A 10 0.66 3.15 -5.07
CA TRP A 10 -0.74 3.54 -5.07
C TRP A 10 -1.31 3.45 -3.65
N LEU A 11 -1.82 4.57 -3.14
CA LEU A 11 -2.61 4.64 -1.92
C LEU A 11 -4.10 4.59 -2.28
N HIS A 12 -4.80 3.61 -1.73
CA HIS A 12 -6.24 3.46 -1.88
C HIS A 12 -6.91 3.41 -0.51
N ARG A 13 -7.77 4.38 -0.20
CA ARG A 13 -8.55 4.42 1.05
C ARG A 13 -9.92 3.79 0.82
N HIS A 14 -10.39 2.99 1.76
CA HIS A 14 -11.66 2.28 1.69
C HIS A 14 -12.27 2.11 3.09
N ARG A 15 -13.54 1.70 3.16
CA ARG A 15 -14.18 1.28 4.43
C ARG A 15 -14.69 -0.14 4.27
N ILE A 16 -14.42 -1.01 5.24
CA ILE A 16 -14.94 -2.39 5.28
C ILE A 16 -15.80 -2.51 6.52
N GLU A 17 -17.07 -2.88 6.34
CA GLU A 17 -18.05 -2.95 7.44
C GLU A 17 -18.14 -1.65 8.27
N GLY A 18 -17.91 -0.50 7.63
CA GLY A 18 -17.89 0.81 8.27
C GLY A 18 -16.53 1.22 8.85
N GLU A 19 -15.61 0.28 9.03
CA GLU A 19 -14.26 0.53 9.55
C GLU A 19 -13.33 1.11 8.47
N PRO A 20 -12.64 2.24 8.73
CA PRO A 20 -11.76 2.86 7.76
C PRO A 20 -10.45 2.07 7.60
N MET A 21 -9.99 1.98 6.38
CA MET A 21 -8.76 1.30 6.04
C MET A 21 -8.04 1.96 4.85
N ALA A 22 -6.74 1.69 4.71
CA ALA A 22 -5.99 2.05 3.52
C ALA A 22 -5.12 0.90 3.02
N HIS A 23 -5.02 0.78 1.70
CA HIS A 23 -4.05 -0.08 1.02
C HIS A 23 -2.96 0.79 0.41
N LEU A 24 -1.71 0.53 0.78
CA LEU A 24 -0.54 1.06 0.07
C LEU A 24 0.11 -0.08 -0.71
N VAL A 25 0.16 0.01 -2.04
CA VAL A 25 0.54 -1.11 -2.91
C VAL A 25 1.53 -0.69 -4.01
N SER A 26 2.47 -1.60 -4.33
CA SER A 26 3.38 -1.48 -5.47
C SER A 26 3.90 -2.85 -5.92
N ALA A 27 4.21 -2.99 -7.22
CA ALA A 27 5.04 -4.05 -7.76
C ALA A 27 6.55 -3.77 -7.62
N ASP A 28 6.95 -2.58 -7.16
CA ASP A 28 8.31 -2.27 -6.75
C ASP A 28 8.42 -2.32 -5.22
N ARG A 29 8.91 -3.45 -4.70
CA ARG A 29 9.10 -3.65 -3.26
C ARG A 29 10.04 -2.61 -2.65
N ALA A 30 11.13 -2.28 -3.35
CA ALA A 30 12.17 -1.42 -2.81
C ALA A 30 11.64 0.01 -2.65
N ARG A 31 10.91 0.50 -3.65
CA ARG A 31 10.24 1.80 -3.60
C ARG A 31 9.16 1.85 -2.52
N LEU A 32 8.35 0.81 -2.39
CA LEU A 32 7.33 0.74 -1.34
C LEU A 32 7.96 0.78 0.06
N LEU A 33 9.03 0.00 0.29
CA LEU A 33 9.77 0.04 1.56
C LEU A 33 10.40 1.40 1.83
N ALA A 34 10.96 2.06 0.81
CA ALA A 34 11.54 3.38 0.95
C ALA A 34 10.50 4.42 1.36
N LEU A 35 9.33 4.42 0.70
CA LEU A 35 8.23 5.31 1.08
C LEU A 35 7.70 4.98 2.48
N GLY A 36 7.53 3.71 2.81
CA GLY A 36 7.04 3.31 4.13
C GLY A 36 7.93 3.76 5.27
N ARG A 37 9.26 3.76 5.10
CA ARG A 37 10.17 4.34 6.10
C ARG A 37 9.85 5.81 6.37
N ASN A 38 9.59 6.59 5.33
CA ASN A 38 9.23 8.01 5.47
C ASN A 38 7.86 8.21 6.12
N LEU A 39 6.96 7.23 5.99
CA LEU A 39 5.61 7.24 6.56
C LEU A 39 5.52 6.49 7.91
N GLY A 40 6.64 6.08 8.49
CA GLY A 40 6.67 5.33 9.76
C GLY A 40 6.04 3.92 9.68
N LEU A 41 5.91 3.35 8.48
CA LEU A 41 5.39 2.00 8.25
C LEU A 41 6.48 0.95 8.41
N HIS A 42 6.20 -0.08 9.21
CA HIS A 42 7.20 -1.11 9.48
C HIS A 42 7.23 -2.21 8.42
N PRO A 43 8.41 -2.65 7.96
CA PRO A 43 8.54 -3.72 6.95
C PRO A 43 7.85 -5.04 7.34
N HIS A 44 7.73 -5.36 8.64
CA HIS A 44 7.04 -6.60 9.08
C HIS A 44 5.53 -6.59 8.81
N TRP A 45 4.92 -5.43 8.52
CA TRP A 45 3.49 -5.34 8.17
C TRP A 45 3.27 -5.63 6.69
N LEU A 46 4.36 -5.69 5.91
CA LEU A 46 4.31 -5.80 4.47
C LEU A 46 3.92 -7.23 4.08
N GLN A 47 2.87 -7.34 3.28
CA GLN A 47 2.37 -8.61 2.77
C GLN A 47 2.78 -8.78 1.31
N TYR A 48 3.13 -10.01 0.92
CA TYR A 48 3.25 -10.38 -0.49
C TYR A 48 1.90 -10.87 -1.02
N LYS A 49 1.36 -10.19 -2.02
CA LYS A 49 0.08 -10.54 -2.63
C LYS A 49 0.11 -10.15 -4.11
N PRO A 50 0.29 -11.10 -5.04
CA PRO A 50 0.34 -10.79 -6.46
C PRO A 50 -0.94 -10.11 -6.95
N LEU A 51 -0.78 -9.11 -7.80
CA LEU A 51 -1.89 -8.44 -8.48
C LEU A 51 -2.11 -9.06 -9.86
N LYS A 52 -3.37 -9.17 -10.27
CA LYS A 52 -3.70 -9.55 -11.65
C LYS A 52 -3.57 -8.31 -12.54
N ASP A 53 -2.69 -8.35 -13.53
CA ASP A 53 -2.57 -7.30 -14.52
C ASP A 53 -3.80 -7.34 -15.45
N PRO A 54 -4.60 -6.27 -15.54
CA PRO A 54 -5.79 -6.25 -16.38
C PRO A 54 -5.45 -6.17 -17.87
N ARG A 55 -4.20 -5.81 -18.22
CA ARG A 55 -3.72 -5.70 -19.61
C ARG A 55 -3.37 -7.07 -20.19
N THR A 56 -2.84 -7.98 -19.37
CA THR A 56 -2.34 -9.28 -19.82
C THR A 56 -3.06 -10.47 -19.18
N GLY A 57 -3.74 -10.26 -18.05
CA GLY A 57 -4.36 -11.32 -17.24
C GLY A 57 -3.40 -12.06 -16.31
N GLU A 58 -2.10 -11.78 -16.39
CA GLU A 58 -1.06 -12.44 -15.60
C GLU A 58 -1.02 -11.94 -14.15
N ARG A 59 -0.44 -12.75 -13.24
CA ARG A 59 -0.21 -12.34 -11.85
C ARG A 59 1.21 -11.80 -11.71
N VAL A 60 1.32 -10.53 -11.34
CA VAL A 60 2.59 -9.83 -11.13
C VAL A 60 2.90 -9.78 -9.63
N PRO A 61 4.15 -10.07 -9.20
CA PRO A 61 4.59 -9.85 -7.83
C PRO A 61 4.24 -8.44 -7.33
N ALA A 62 3.59 -8.36 -6.17
CA ALA A 62 3.24 -7.09 -5.56
C ALA A 62 3.22 -7.20 -4.04
N TRP A 63 3.42 -6.06 -3.39
CA TRP A 63 3.47 -5.94 -1.94
C TRP A 63 2.49 -4.89 -1.44
N HIS A 64 1.93 -5.17 -0.27
CA HIS A 64 0.81 -4.45 0.29
C HIS A 64 1.06 -4.12 1.76
N TRP A 65 0.72 -2.90 2.15
CA TRP A 65 0.34 -2.60 3.53
C TRP A 65 -1.15 -2.39 3.62
N ASP A 66 -1.81 -3.26 4.37
CA ASP A 66 -3.22 -3.12 4.72
C ASP A 66 -3.27 -2.47 6.10
N LEU A 67 -3.68 -1.21 6.12
CA LEU A 67 -3.57 -0.32 7.27
C LEU A 67 -4.95 -0.06 7.85
N TRP A 68 -5.07 -0.33 9.14
CA TRP A 68 -6.29 -0.22 9.93
C TRP A 68 -5.94 0.33 11.31
N GLY A 69 -6.94 0.88 12.00
CA GLY A 69 -6.81 1.36 13.37
C GLY A 69 -5.56 2.22 13.57
N ILE A 70 -4.72 1.85 14.54
CA ILE A 70 -3.51 2.61 14.88
C ILE A 70 -2.50 2.74 13.72
N ARG A 71 -2.47 1.79 12.78
CA ARG A 71 -1.56 1.86 11.62
C ARG A 71 -2.06 2.85 10.58
N LEU A 72 -3.38 2.93 10.40
CA LEU A 72 -4.01 3.93 9.55
C LEU A 72 -3.87 5.33 10.18
N GLN A 73 -4.14 5.45 11.48
CA GLN A 73 -3.98 6.71 12.20
C GLN A 73 -2.57 7.27 12.05
N ARG A 74 -1.54 6.42 12.23
CA ARG A 74 -0.13 6.82 12.01
C ARG A 74 0.12 7.30 10.58
N LEU A 75 -0.46 6.65 9.58
CA LEU A 75 -0.32 7.10 8.19
C LEU A 75 -0.94 8.50 8.00
N ASP A 76 -2.12 8.73 8.57
CA ASP A 76 -2.82 10.01 8.42
C ASP A 76 -2.11 11.14 9.19
N GLU A 77 -1.53 10.87 10.35
CA GLU A 77 -0.68 11.82 11.12
C GLU A 77 0.57 12.24 10.33
N GLN A 78 1.18 11.33 9.55
CA GLN A 78 2.33 11.65 8.70
C GLN A 78 1.95 12.36 7.40
N GLY A 79 0.70 12.21 6.95
CA GLY A 79 0.15 12.89 5.77
C GLY A 79 -0.42 14.28 6.06
N ALA A 80 -0.78 14.53 7.32
CA ALA A 80 -1.05 15.86 7.84
C ALA A 80 0.28 16.57 8.08
N GLY A 81 0.81 17.22 7.05
CA GLY A 81 1.89 18.19 7.23
C GLY A 81 1.50 19.30 8.22
N PRO A 82 2.46 20.10 8.72
CA PRO A 82 2.16 21.24 9.57
C PRO A 82 1.17 22.23 8.94
#